data_AF-A0A091NMP7-F1
#
_entry.id   AF-A0A091NMP7-F1
#
_cell.length_a   1.000
_cell.length_b   1.000
_cell.length_c   1.000
_cell.angle_alpha   90.00
_cell.angle_beta   90.00
_cell.angle_gamma   90.00
#
_symmetry.space_group_name_H-M   'P 1'
#
loop_
_entity.id
_entity.type
_entity.pdbx_description
1 polymer ?
#
loop_
_entity_poly.entity_id
_entity_poly.type
_entity_poly.pdbx_seq_one_letter_code
_entity_poly.pdbx_strand_id
1 'polypeptide(L)'
;RAGLVPPGSSQEQLLYAKKLYDSAFHPDSGEKMNLIGRMSFQVPGGMALTGCMLQFYRTVPAVVFWQWVNQSFNAIVNYTNRNAASPISLRQMGVAYVTATSTALATAVGLNLYTKRAPPLLARWVPFVAVAAANCVNIPMMRQQEIINGVTVTDGDNNELGQSRRAAVKGIAQVVVSRITMAAPGMIILPIIMERLEKFPFMQRIRVLHAPLQVLLCGGFLLFMVPVACALFPQRCSLALADLELELRDSIVAKHGDKVPYVYFNKGL
;
A
#
# COMPACT_ATOMS: atom_id res chain seq x y z
N ARG A 1 -8.79 29.50 9.15
CA ARG A 1 -8.66 30.83 8.50
C ARG A 1 -9.80 30.95 7.51
N ALA A 2 -10.61 32.03 7.56
CA ALA A 2 -11.70 32.24 6.62
C ALA A 2 -11.16 32.31 5.18
N GLY A 3 -11.59 31.38 4.33
CA GLY A 3 -11.11 31.24 2.95
C GLY A 3 -11.69 32.33 2.04
N LEU A 4 -11.17 33.56 2.16
CA LEU A 4 -11.52 34.64 1.26
C LEU A 4 -10.66 34.56 0.00
N VAL A 5 -11.32 34.46 -1.15
CA VAL A 5 -10.69 34.50 -2.46
C VAL A 5 -10.21 35.93 -2.73
N PRO A 6 -8.93 36.15 -3.08
CA PRO A 6 -8.45 37.48 -3.42
C PRO A 6 -9.22 38.05 -4.62
N PRO A 7 -9.68 39.31 -4.57
CA PRO A 7 -10.39 39.92 -5.68
C PRO A 7 -9.52 39.94 -6.94
N GLY A 8 -10.08 39.51 -8.08
CA GLY A 8 -9.36 39.37 -9.35
C GLY A 8 -8.71 38.01 -9.62
N SER A 9 -8.89 37.02 -8.75
CA SER A 9 -8.37 35.66 -8.98
C SER A 9 -9.13 34.94 -10.10
N SER A 10 -8.40 34.46 -11.11
CA SER A 10 -8.98 33.58 -12.14
C SER A 10 -9.29 32.18 -11.59
N GLN A 11 -10.21 31.48 -12.25
CA GLN A 11 -10.57 30.10 -11.88
C GLN A 11 -9.35 29.15 -11.95
N GLU A 12 -8.45 29.35 -12.92
CA GLU A 12 -7.22 28.57 -13.04
C GLU A 12 -6.26 28.79 -11.87
N GLN A 13 -6.09 30.04 -11.42
CA GLN A 13 -5.26 30.36 -10.26
C GLN A 13 -5.82 29.74 -8.97
N LEU A 14 -7.15 29.73 -8.82
CA LEU A 14 -7.81 29.06 -7.70
C LEU A 14 -7.61 27.54 -7.72
N LEU A 15 -7.78 26.92 -8.88
CA LEU A 15 -7.56 25.48 -9.05
C LEU A 15 -6.10 25.10 -8.81
N TYR A 16 -5.15 25.91 -9.28
CA TYR A 16 -3.73 25.71 -9.04
C TYR A 16 -3.37 25.86 -7.56
N ALA A 17 -3.86 26.91 -6.90
CA ALA A 17 -3.63 27.14 -5.48
C ALA A 17 -4.24 26.00 -4.63
N LYS A 18 -5.45 25.55 -4.98
CA LYS A 18 -6.09 24.39 -4.35
C LYS A 18 -5.24 23.13 -4.53
N LYS A 19 -4.79 22.84 -5.75
CA LYS A 19 -3.91 21.69 -6.03
C LYS A 19 -2.62 21.75 -5.20
N LEU A 20 -2.01 22.93 -5.09
CA LEU A 20 -0.80 23.12 -4.31
C LEU A 20 -1.05 22.87 -2.81
N TYR A 21 -2.17 23.40 -2.30
CA TYR A 21 -2.59 23.22 -0.92
C TYR A 21 -2.90 21.75 -0.59
N ASP A 22 -3.78 21.11 -1.37
CA ASP A 22 -4.20 19.72 -1.19
C ASP A 22 -3.01 18.74 -1.31
N SER A 23 -1.95 19.11 -2.05
CA SER A 23 -0.73 18.29 -2.18
C SER A 23 0.26 18.42 -1.01
N ALA A 24 0.13 19.46 -0.18
CA ALA A 24 1.15 19.85 0.79
C ALA A 24 0.64 19.89 2.24
N PHE A 25 -0.67 19.99 2.44
CA PHE A 25 -1.30 20.11 3.75
C PHE A 25 -2.18 18.92 4.06
N HIS A 26 -2.25 18.56 5.33
CA HIS A 26 -3.10 17.49 5.80
C HIS A 26 -4.59 17.86 5.64
N PRO A 27 -5.42 17.00 5.03
CA PRO A 27 -6.83 17.32 4.79
C PRO A 27 -7.58 17.61 6.10
N ASP A 28 -7.29 16.85 7.16
CA ASP A 28 -7.98 16.99 8.44
C ASP A 28 -7.37 18.04 9.39
N SER A 29 -6.04 18.09 9.56
CA SER A 29 -5.39 19.02 10.52
C SER A 29 -5.02 20.37 9.91
N GLY A 30 -4.97 20.47 8.58
CA GLY A 30 -4.50 21.67 7.88
C GLY A 30 -3.02 21.98 8.09
N GLU A 31 -2.24 21.06 8.68
CA GLU A 31 -0.81 21.22 8.92
C GLU A 31 0.01 20.82 7.69
N LYS A 32 1.18 21.45 7.52
CA LYS A 32 2.07 21.14 6.41
C LYS A 32 2.69 19.75 6.59
N MET A 33 2.39 18.85 5.66
CA MET A 33 2.95 17.50 5.64
C MET A 33 4.45 17.50 5.31
N ASN A 34 5.20 16.59 5.95
CA ASN A 34 6.59 16.30 5.57
C ASN A 34 6.65 15.83 4.12
N LEU A 35 7.59 16.37 3.33
CA LEU A 35 7.75 16.05 1.91
C LEU A 35 7.82 14.55 1.64
N ILE A 36 8.59 13.82 2.45
CA ILE A 36 8.83 12.37 2.29
C ILE A 36 7.55 11.56 2.57
N GLY A 37 6.70 12.05 3.47
CA GLY A 37 5.48 11.37 3.88
C GLY A 37 4.27 11.67 3.00
N ARG A 38 4.36 12.60 2.05
CA ARG A 38 3.22 12.93 1.17
C ARG A 38 2.91 11.79 0.22
N MET A 39 1.62 11.57 -0.06
CA MET A 39 1.20 10.60 -1.08
C MET A 39 1.83 10.88 -2.45
N SER A 40 2.09 12.14 -2.80
CA SER A 40 2.77 12.53 -4.04
C SER A 40 4.22 12.06 -4.12
N PHE A 41 4.90 11.89 -2.98
CA PHE A 41 6.28 11.39 -2.91
C PHE A 41 6.33 9.86 -2.79
N GLN A 42 5.21 9.19 -2.50
CA GLN A 42 5.16 7.73 -2.36
C GLN A 42 5.62 7.01 -3.63
N VAL A 43 5.19 7.48 -4.81
CA VAL A 43 5.58 6.86 -6.08
C VAL A 43 7.07 7.13 -6.39
N PRO A 44 7.58 8.38 -6.40
CA PRO A 44 9.01 8.64 -6.60
C PRO A 44 9.92 7.94 -5.57
N GLY A 45 9.56 8.00 -4.28
CA GLY A 45 10.32 7.36 -3.21
C GLY A 45 10.30 5.84 -3.31
N GLY A 46 9.12 5.26 -3.58
CA GLY A 46 8.97 3.81 -3.79
C GLY A 46 9.73 3.29 -5.01
N MET A 47 9.76 4.06 -6.10
CA MET A 47 10.57 3.74 -7.28
C MET A 47 12.07 3.73 -6.96
N ALA A 48 12.56 4.77 -6.27
CA ALA A 48 13.96 4.86 -5.86
C ALA A 48 14.35 3.71 -4.93
N LEU A 49 13.52 3.43 -3.92
CA LEU A 49 13.76 2.33 -2.97
C LEU A 49 13.75 0.97 -3.66
N THR A 50 12.79 0.72 -4.56
CA THR A 50 12.72 -0.55 -5.30
C THR A 50 13.93 -0.72 -6.21
N GLY A 51 14.34 0.32 -6.93
CA GLY A 51 15.56 0.27 -7.74
C GLY A 51 16.82 0.03 -6.91
N CYS A 52 16.95 0.70 -5.77
CA CYS A 52 18.05 0.47 -4.83
C CYS A 52 18.04 -0.94 -4.24
N MET A 53 16.86 -1.45 -3.86
CA MET A 53 16.69 -2.82 -3.41
C MET A 53 17.20 -3.77 -4.49
N LEU A 54 16.69 -3.69 -5.72
CA LEU A 54 17.07 -4.59 -6.81
C LEU A 54 18.57 -4.53 -7.17
N GLN A 55 19.17 -3.33 -7.17
CA GLN A 55 20.58 -3.17 -7.51
C GLN A 55 21.53 -3.68 -6.42
N PHE A 56 21.23 -3.36 -5.16
CA PHE A 56 22.14 -3.55 -4.04
C PHE A 56 21.80 -4.78 -3.17
N TYR A 57 20.77 -5.58 -3.52
CA TYR A 57 20.35 -6.79 -2.79
C TYR A 57 21.33 -7.98 -2.82
N ARG A 58 22.64 -7.76 -2.86
CA ARG A 58 23.62 -8.84 -3.06
C ARG A 58 24.13 -9.46 -1.76
N THR A 59 24.12 -8.71 -0.67
CA THR A 59 24.68 -9.14 0.62
C THR A 59 23.65 -9.03 1.73
N VAL A 60 23.72 -9.91 2.73
CA VAL A 60 22.80 -9.90 3.89
C VAL A 60 22.75 -8.53 4.59
N PRO A 61 23.87 -7.82 4.84
CA PRO A 61 23.81 -6.48 5.42
C PRO A 61 23.06 -5.47 4.54
N ALA A 62 23.25 -5.52 3.21
CA ALA A 62 22.54 -4.65 2.28
C ALA A 62 21.03 -4.99 2.25
N VAL A 63 20.69 -6.27 2.29
CA VAL A 63 19.30 -6.76 2.41
C VAL A 63 18.63 -6.18 3.65
N VAL A 64 19.30 -6.28 4.80
CA VAL A 64 18.78 -5.77 6.07
C VAL A 64 18.59 -4.25 6.01
N PHE A 65 19.61 -3.54 5.54
CA PHE A 65 19.57 -2.08 5.41
C PHE A 65 18.42 -1.63 4.52
N TRP A 66 18.30 -2.15 3.29
CA TRP A 66 17.28 -1.68 2.36
C TRP A 66 15.87 -2.08 2.77
N GLN A 67 15.67 -3.22 3.43
CA GLN A 67 14.36 -3.55 3.99
C GLN A 67 13.98 -2.63 5.15
N TRP A 68 14.94 -2.30 6.02
CA TRP A 68 14.71 -1.34 7.09
C TRP A 68 14.37 0.05 6.54
N VAL A 69 15.08 0.54 5.52
CA VAL A 69 14.77 1.82 4.87
C VAL A 69 13.36 1.77 4.24
N ASN A 70 13.02 0.68 3.56
CA ASN A 70 11.69 0.53 2.93
C ASN A 70 10.55 0.55 3.97
N GLN A 71 10.69 -0.15 5.09
CA GLN A 71 9.67 -0.12 6.14
C GLN A 71 9.63 1.23 6.87
N SER A 72 10.78 1.89 7.05
CA SER A 72 10.86 3.23 7.63
C SER A 72 10.12 4.24 6.75
N PHE A 73 10.30 4.17 5.44
CA PHE A 73 9.59 4.99 4.48
C PHE A 73 8.07 4.78 4.55
N ASN A 74 7.62 3.52 4.56
CA ASN A 74 6.20 3.19 4.70
C ASN A 74 5.63 3.68 6.05
N ALA A 75 6.39 3.61 7.14
CA ALA A 75 5.96 4.14 8.44
C ALA A 75 5.81 5.66 8.43
N ILE A 76 6.71 6.40 7.78
CA ILE A 76 6.63 7.86 7.63
C ILE A 76 5.40 8.24 6.78
N VAL A 77 5.16 7.54 5.68
CA VAL A 77 3.98 7.76 4.84
C VAL A 77 2.70 7.47 5.64
N ASN A 78 2.64 6.35 6.36
CA ASN A 78 1.49 6.03 7.20
C ASN A 78 1.28 7.07 8.31
N TYR A 79 2.35 7.57 8.95
CA TYR A 79 2.27 8.59 9.99
C TYR A 79 1.77 9.92 9.45
N THR A 80 2.24 10.31 8.26
CA THR A 80 1.92 11.60 7.65
C THR A 80 0.50 11.63 7.08
N ASN A 81 -0.04 10.49 6.66
CA ASN A 81 -1.39 10.36 6.08
C ASN A 81 -2.40 9.69 7.02
N ARG A 82 -2.11 9.64 8.33
CA ARG A 82 -3.05 9.08 9.31
C ARG A 82 -4.29 9.97 9.40
N ASN A 83 -5.46 9.35 9.46
CA ASN A 83 -6.71 10.08 9.63
C ASN A 83 -6.67 10.85 10.96
N ALA A 84 -6.89 12.17 10.96
CA ALA A 84 -6.90 12.95 12.20
C ALA A 84 -8.23 12.81 12.96
N ALA A 85 -9.30 12.41 12.27
CA ALA A 85 -10.63 12.18 12.85
C ALA A 85 -10.80 10.77 13.47
N SER A 86 -9.97 9.81 13.09
CA SER A 86 -9.95 8.46 13.68
C SER A 86 -8.55 8.16 14.24
N PRO A 87 -8.35 8.22 15.57
CA PRO A 87 -7.02 8.22 16.16
C PRO A 87 -6.38 6.83 16.05
N ILE A 88 -5.59 6.61 15.01
CA ILE A 88 -4.60 5.52 15.02
C ILE A 88 -3.56 5.89 16.09
N SER A 89 -3.48 5.07 17.15
CA SER A 89 -2.54 5.32 18.23
C SER A 89 -1.10 5.23 17.73
N LEU A 90 -0.23 6.14 18.18
CA LEU A 90 1.22 6.07 17.93
C LEU A 90 1.79 4.69 18.30
N ARG A 91 1.25 4.08 19.36
CA ARG A 91 1.63 2.73 19.78
C ARG A 91 1.27 1.69 18.72
N GLN A 92 0.08 1.80 18.11
CA GLN A 92 -0.34 0.88 17.03
C GLN A 92 0.55 1.02 15.81
N MET A 93 0.91 2.26 15.43
CA MET A 93 1.84 2.51 14.33
C MET A 93 3.24 1.96 14.61
N GLY A 94 3.74 2.15 15.84
CA GLY A 94 5.03 1.61 16.26
C GLY A 94 5.06 0.09 16.25
N VAL A 95 4.00 -0.56 16.76
CA VAL A 95 3.88 -2.02 16.71
C VAL A 95 3.77 -2.51 15.27
N ALA A 96 2.97 -1.86 14.41
CA ALA A 96 2.86 -2.21 12.99
C ALA A 96 4.23 -2.10 12.28
N TYR A 97 4.98 -1.03 12.55
CA TYR A 97 6.32 -0.85 12.00
C TYR A 97 7.32 -1.92 12.47
N VAL A 98 7.39 -2.20 13.78
CA VAL A 98 8.33 -3.20 14.33
C VAL A 98 7.98 -4.61 13.83
N THR A 99 6.70 -4.96 13.78
CA THR A 99 6.23 -6.28 13.31
C THR A 99 6.45 -6.43 11.81
N ALA A 100 6.12 -5.43 10.99
CA ALA A 100 6.37 -5.45 9.56
C ALA A 100 7.87 -5.50 9.23
N THR A 101 8.69 -4.73 9.95
CA THR A 101 10.15 -4.73 9.78
C THR A 101 10.76 -6.06 10.17
N SER A 102 10.40 -6.60 11.33
CA SER A 102 10.85 -7.92 11.76
C SER A 102 10.45 -9.01 10.77
N THR A 103 9.21 -8.96 10.25
CA THR A 103 8.71 -9.92 9.25
C THR A 103 9.48 -9.80 7.93
N ALA A 104 9.69 -8.58 7.44
CA ALA A 104 10.45 -8.32 6.21
C ALA A 104 11.88 -8.84 6.33
N LEU A 105 12.54 -8.55 7.46
CA LEU A 105 13.92 -8.96 7.72
C LEU A 105 14.05 -10.46 7.91
N ALA A 106 13.17 -11.09 8.70
CA ALA A 106 13.17 -12.53 8.90
C ALA A 106 12.97 -13.27 7.57
N THR A 107 12.01 -12.83 6.76
CA THR A 107 11.74 -13.39 5.44
C THR A 107 12.94 -13.19 4.51
N ALA A 108 13.46 -11.96 4.44
CA ALA A 108 14.56 -11.64 3.53
C ALA A 108 15.86 -12.37 3.88
N VAL A 109 16.25 -12.38 5.15
CA VAL A 109 17.45 -13.07 5.62
C VAL A 109 17.28 -14.58 5.51
N GLY A 110 16.13 -15.12 5.93
CA GLY A 110 15.82 -16.54 5.84
C GLY A 110 15.89 -17.07 4.41
N LEU A 111 15.22 -16.39 3.47
CA LEU A 111 15.30 -16.76 2.06
C LEU A 111 16.70 -16.54 1.49
N ASN A 112 17.39 -15.44 1.82
CA ASN A 112 18.72 -15.18 1.27
C ASN A 112 19.74 -16.26 1.72
N LEU A 113 19.66 -16.72 2.97
CA LEU A 113 20.47 -17.85 3.46
C LEU A 113 20.15 -19.15 2.71
N TYR A 114 18.88 -19.42 2.42
CA TYR A 114 18.45 -20.58 1.65
C TYR A 114 18.91 -20.51 0.18
N THR A 115 18.86 -19.33 -0.43
CA THR A 115 19.22 -19.12 -1.84
C THR A 115 20.70 -19.36 -2.15
N LYS A 116 21.58 -19.39 -1.14
CA LYS A 116 22.98 -19.84 -1.31
C LYS A 116 23.08 -21.28 -1.83
N ARG A 117 22.03 -22.09 -1.68
CA ARG A 117 21.93 -23.48 -2.15
C ARG A 117 20.99 -23.64 -3.35
N ALA A 118 20.46 -22.54 -3.89
CA ALA A 118 19.39 -22.56 -4.88
C ALA A 118 19.77 -21.75 -6.15
N PRO A 119 18.97 -21.82 -7.23
CA PRO A 119 19.26 -21.10 -8.46
C PRO A 119 19.34 -19.57 -8.24
N PRO A 120 20.21 -18.85 -8.96
CA PRO A 120 20.39 -17.39 -8.82
C PRO A 120 19.11 -16.58 -9.01
N LEU A 121 18.11 -17.13 -9.71
CA LEU A 121 16.80 -16.50 -9.92
C LEU A 121 15.99 -16.38 -8.62
N LEU A 122 16.08 -17.36 -7.72
CA LEU A 122 15.34 -17.30 -6.44
C LEU A 122 15.88 -16.18 -5.54
N ALA A 123 17.20 -15.93 -5.58
CA ALA A 123 17.82 -14.82 -4.84
C ALA A 123 17.27 -13.45 -5.28
N ARG A 124 16.87 -13.32 -6.56
CA ARG A 124 16.30 -12.08 -7.10
C ARG A 124 14.84 -11.84 -6.72
N TRP A 125 14.11 -12.88 -6.30
CA TRP A 125 12.73 -12.75 -5.84
C TRP A 125 12.61 -12.53 -4.33
N VAL A 126 13.70 -12.67 -3.58
CA VAL A 126 13.73 -12.40 -2.12
C VAL A 126 13.17 -11.00 -1.76
N PRO A 127 13.52 -9.90 -2.47
CA PRO A 127 12.93 -8.59 -2.22
C PRO A 127 11.40 -8.61 -2.30
N PHE A 128 10.86 -9.25 -3.34
CA PHE A 128 9.42 -9.36 -3.55
C PHE A 128 8.73 -10.13 -2.43
N VAL A 129 9.24 -11.32 -2.11
CA VAL A 129 8.63 -12.18 -1.07
C VAL A 129 8.64 -11.49 0.29
N ALA A 130 9.74 -10.81 0.63
CA ALA A 130 9.85 -10.08 1.88
C ALA A 130 8.92 -8.86 1.93
N VAL A 131 8.75 -8.12 0.83
CA VAL A 131 7.78 -7.02 0.74
C VAL A 131 6.35 -7.54 0.81
N ALA A 132 6.04 -8.65 0.15
CA ALA A 132 4.72 -9.28 0.22
C ALA A 132 4.38 -9.73 1.65
N ALA A 133 5.31 -10.44 2.33
CA ALA A 133 5.15 -10.85 3.71
C ALA A 133 4.96 -9.66 4.66
N ALA A 134 5.71 -8.57 4.45
CA ALA A 134 5.56 -7.35 5.23
C ALA A 134 4.18 -6.70 5.02
N ASN A 135 3.66 -6.67 3.78
CA ASN A 135 2.32 -6.14 3.50
C ASN A 135 1.21 -6.97 4.15
N CYS A 136 1.37 -8.30 4.21
CA CYS A 136 0.45 -9.20 4.91
C CYS A 136 0.37 -8.93 6.42
N VAL A 137 1.38 -8.31 7.03
CA VAL A 137 1.40 -7.96 8.45
C VAL A 137 1.05 -6.50 8.68
N ASN A 138 1.66 -5.59 7.92
CA ASN A 138 1.52 -4.15 8.10
C ASN A 138 0.06 -3.70 7.93
N ILE A 139 -0.63 -4.15 6.87
CA ILE A 139 -1.98 -3.67 6.56
C ILE A 139 -2.99 -4.10 7.64
N PRO A 140 -3.08 -5.39 8.04
CA PRO A 140 -3.95 -5.77 9.15
C PRO A 140 -3.62 -5.07 10.46
N MET A 141 -2.34 -4.86 10.77
CA MET A 141 -1.93 -4.19 12.01
C MET A 141 -2.31 -2.70 12.03
N MET A 142 -2.17 -2.01 10.90
CA MET A 142 -2.61 -0.62 10.74
C MET A 142 -4.13 -0.50 10.81
N ARG A 143 -4.87 -1.51 10.29
CA ARG A 143 -6.34 -1.54 10.26
C ARG A 143 -6.95 -2.43 11.34
N GLN A 144 -6.22 -2.68 12.43
CA GLN A 144 -6.65 -3.61 13.48
C GLN A 144 -7.96 -3.17 14.16
N GLN A 145 -8.22 -1.86 14.24
CA GLN A 145 -9.47 -1.34 14.81
C GLN A 145 -10.68 -1.71 13.97
N GLU A 146 -10.54 -1.80 12.65
CA GLU A 146 -11.61 -2.27 11.76
C GLU A 146 -11.88 -3.76 11.96
N ILE A 147 -10.84 -4.55 12.27
CA ILE A 147 -10.99 -5.97 12.59
C ILE A 147 -11.69 -6.17 13.95
N ILE A 148 -11.36 -5.33 14.94
CA ILE A 148 -11.89 -5.43 16.30
C ILE A 148 -13.32 -4.85 16.40
N ASN A 149 -13.58 -3.70 15.79
CA ASN A 149 -14.87 -3.01 15.91
C ASN A 149 -15.82 -3.34 14.75
N GLY A 150 -15.27 -3.70 13.59
CA GLY A 150 -16.03 -3.89 12.35
C GLY A 150 -16.02 -2.65 11.47
N VAL A 151 -16.41 -2.83 10.21
CA VAL A 151 -16.67 -1.73 9.27
C VAL A 151 -18.17 -1.60 9.04
N THR A 152 -18.64 -0.38 8.80
CA THR A 152 -20.04 -0.11 8.48
C THR A 152 -20.44 -0.85 7.20
N VAL A 153 -21.52 -1.62 7.30
CA VAL A 153 -22.18 -2.27 6.17
C VAL A 153 -23.47 -1.54 5.83
N THR A 154 -23.74 -1.38 4.53
CA THR A 154 -24.92 -0.70 4.00
C THR A 154 -25.72 -1.62 3.07
N ASP A 155 -26.98 -1.29 2.84
CA ASP A 155 -27.79 -1.92 1.79
C ASP A 155 -27.48 -1.32 0.40
N GLY A 156 -28.27 -1.68 -0.62
CA GLY A 156 -28.14 -1.12 -1.97
C GLY A 156 -28.41 0.39 -2.04
N ASP A 157 -29.26 0.91 -1.14
CA ASP A 157 -29.72 2.29 -1.09
C ASP A 157 -28.86 3.18 -0.16
N ASN A 158 -27.72 2.67 0.33
CA ASN A 158 -26.82 3.31 1.29
C ASN A 158 -27.37 3.50 2.71
N ASN A 159 -28.41 2.78 3.11
CA ASN A 159 -28.84 2.77 4.50
C ASN A 159 -27.89 1.92 5.33
N GLU A 160 -27.46 2.43 6.49
CA GLU A 160 -26.57 1.71 7.39
C GLU A 160 -27.31 0.54 8.07
N LEU A 161 -26.78 -0.66 7.89
CA LEU A 161 -27.33 -1.89 8.46
C LEU A 161 -26.64 -2.29 9.78
N GLY A 162 -25.40 -1.85 9.98
CA GLY A 162 -24.62 -2.12 11.19
C GLY A 162 -23.12 -2.17 10.92
N GLN A 163 -22.36 -2.78 11.84
CA GLN A 163 -20.91 -2.99 11.69
C GLN A 163 -20.58 -4.48 11.60
N SER A 164 -19.71 -4.85 10.66
CA SER A 164 -19.26 -6.23 10.48
C SER A 164 -17.74 -6.35 10.49
N ARG A 165 -17.22 -7.28 11.30
CA ARG A 165 -15.79 -7.63 11.34
C ARG A 165 -15.42 -8.51 10.15
N ARG A 166 -16.32 -9.40 9.71
CA ARG A 166 -16.09 -10.22 8.51
C ARG A 166 -15.93 -9.38 7.24
N ALA A 167 -16.74 -8.34 7.10
CA ALA A 167 -16.57 -7.36 6.01
C ALA A 167 -15.19 -6.67 6.09
N ALA A 168 -14.74 -6.29 7.30
CA ALA A 168 -13.42 -5.69 7.52
C ALA A 168 -12.28 -6.63 7.11
N VAL A 169 -12.33 -7.89 7.53
CA VAL A 169 -11.31 -8.90 7.18
C VAL A 169 -11.26 -9.13 5.67
N LYS A 170 -12.42 -9.25 5.00
CA LYS A 170 -12.48 -9.39 3.54
C LYS A 170 -11.89 -8.17 2.83
N GLY A 171 -12.25 -6.97 3.26
CA GLY A 171 -11.72 -5.72 2.70
C GLY A 171 -10.22 -5.61 2.86
N ILE A 172 -9.69 -5.89 4.06
CA ILE A 172 -8.26 -5.87 4.34
C ILE A 172 -7.51 -6.91 3.49
N ALA A 173 -8.05 -8.13 3.37
CA ALA A 173 -7.45 -9.17 2.52
C ALA A 173 -7.37 -8.73 1.05
N GLN A 174 -8.43 -8.12 0.51
CA GLN A 174 -8.43 -7.57 -0.85
C GLN A 174 -7.39 -6.45 -1.02
N VAL A 175 -7.21 -5.58 -0.01
CA VAL A 175 -6.17 -4.54 -0.04
C VAL A 175 -4.77 -5.15 -0.03
N VAL A 176 -4.51 -6.18 0.79
CA VAL A 176 -3.24 -6.92 0.79
C VAL A 176 -2.94 -7.49 -0.60
N VAL A 177 -3.91 -8.18 -1.21
CA VAL A 177 -3.76 -8.74 -2.57
C VAL A 177 -3.51 -7.64 -3.60
N SER A 178 -4.22 -6.51 -3.50
CA SER A 178 -4.03 -5.36 -4.40
C SER A 178 -2.61 -4.81 -4.31
N ARG A 179 -2.07 -4.65 -3.09
CA ARG A 179 -0.71 -4.14 -2.88
C ARG A 179 0.37 -5.07 -3.39
N ILE A 180 0.21 -6.38 -3.17
CA ILE A 180 1.15 -7.39 -3.69
C ILE A 180 1.10 -7.41 -5.22
N THR A 181 -0.10 -7.37 -5.80
CA THR A 181 -0.29 -7.35 -7.26
C THR A 181 0.35 -6.11 -7.88
N MET A 182 0.21 -4.94 -7.24
CA MET A 182 0.83 -3.70 -7.69
C MET A 182 2.37 -3.78 -7.73
N ALA A 183 2.99 -4.44 -6.74
CA ALA A 183 4.44 -4.57 -6.64
C ALA A 183 5.03 -5.71 -7.51
N ALA A 184 4.22 -6.71 -7.86
CA ALA A 184 4.69 -7.94 -8.49
C ALA A 184 5.42 -7.72 -9.83
N PRO A 185 4.89 -6.96 -10.82
CA PRO A 185 5.59 -6.78 -12.10
C PRO A 185 6.95 -6.12 -11.95
N GLY A 186 7.04 -5.08 -11.11
CA GLY A 186 8.28 -4.35 -10.87
C GLY A 186 9.36 -5.19 -10.19
N MET A 187 9.01 -6.18 -9.36
CA MET A 187 10.00 -6.97 -8.64
C MET A 187 10.24 -8.37 -9.22
N ILE A 188 9.32 -8.90 -10.04
CA ILE A 188 9.43 -10.22 -10.68
C ILE A 188 9.93 -10.11 -12.12
N ILE A 189 9.36 -9.19 -12.91
CA ILE A 189 9.64 -9.07 -14.35
C ILE A 189 10.90 -8.25 -14.59
N LEU A 190 11.09 -7.16 -13.85
CA LEU A 190 12.25 -6.28 -14.02
C LEU A 190 13.60 -7.01 -13.91
N PRO A 191 13.85 -7.92 -12.94
CA PRO A 191 15.11 -8.66 -12.91
C PRO A 191 15.35 -9.53 -14.15
N ILE A 192 14.29 -10.07 -14.76
CA ILE A 192 14.38 -10.89 -15.98
C ILE A 192 14.72 -10.00 -17.18
N ILE A 193 14.09 -8.82 -17.27
CA ILE A 193 14.40 -7.83 -18.31
C ILE A 193 15.85 -7.35 -18.17
N MET A 194 16.27 -7.01 -16.95
CA MET A 194 17.64 -6.57 -16.68
C MET A 194 18.66 -7.63 -17.04
N GLU A 195 18.42 -8.91 -16.73
CA GLU A 195 19.32 -10.00 -17.11
C GLU A 195 19.50 -10.11 -18.64
N ARG A 196 18.42 -9.91 -19.41
CA ARG A 196 18.50 -9.89 -20.86
C ARG A 196 19.23 -8.64 -21.37
N LEU A 197 19.00 -7.48 -20.77
CA LEU A 197 19.64 -6.23 -21.14
C LEU A 197 21.15 -6.21 -20.82
N GLU A 198 21.56 -6.83 -19.70
CA GLU A 198 22.95 -6.94 -19.28
C GLU A 198 23.82 -7.79 -20.23
N LYS A 199 23.22 -8.56 -21.14
CA LYS A 199 23.94 -9.29 -22.19
C LYS A 199 24.44 -8.38 -23.31
N PHE A 200 23.90 -7.17 -23.46
CA PHE A 200 24.34 -6.26 -24.51
C PHE A 200 25.67 -5.56 -24.16
N PRO A 201 26.61 -5.42 -25.11
CA PRO A 201 27.94 -4.84 -24.85
C PRO A 201 27.91 -3.40 -24.31
N PHE A 202 26.95 -2.58 -24.76
CA PHE A 202 26.78 -1.21 -24.26
C PHE A 202 26.41 -1.18 -22.78
N MET A 203 25.59 -2.14 -22.34
CA MET A 203 25.06 -2.21 -20.97
C MET A 203 26.12 -2.74 -20.00
N GLN A 204 27.04 -3.57 -20.47
CA GLN A 204 28.20 -4.04 -19.71
C GLN A 204 29.22 -2.91 -19.46
N ARG A 205 29.33 -1.97 -20.41
CA ARG A 205 30.23 -0.81 -20.32
C ARG A 205 29.72 0.27 -19.36
N ILE A 206 28.40 0.39 -19.17
CA ILE A 206 27.79 1.47 -18.38
C ILE A 206 27.01 0.92 -17.18
N ARG A 207 27.72 0.28 -16.23
CA ARG A 207 27.13 -0.28 -14.99
C ARG A 207 26.44 0.76 -14.10
N VAL A 208 26.82 2.03 -14.20
CA VAL A 208 26.23 3.13 -13.41
C VAL A 208 24.80 3.44 -13.84
N LEU A 209 24.42 3.17 -15.09
CA LEU A 209 23.05 3.38 -15.59
C LEU A 209 22.06 2.29 -15.18
N HIS A 210 22.53 1.18 -14.58
CA HIS A 210 21.65 0.05 -14.21
C HIS A 210 20.61 0.47 -13.17
N ALA A 211 21.02 1.19 -12.13
CA ALA A 211 20.09 1.66 -11.10
C ALA A 211 19.07 2.69 -11.63
N PRO A 212 19.47 3.77 -12.34
CA PRO A 212 18.52 4.68 -12.99
C PRO A 212 17.55 3.98 -13.93
N LEU A 213 18.02 3.01 -14.72
CA LEU A 213 17.17 2.24 -15.63
C LEU A 213 16.17 1.38 -14.87
N GLN A 214 16.59 0.70 -13.80
CA GLN A 214 15.69 -0.09 -12.95
C GLN A 214 14.63 0.80 -12.29
N VAL A 215 15.00 1.98 -11.80
CA VAL A 215 14.06 2.97 -11.25
C VAL A 215 13.05 3.39 -12.31
N LEU A 216 13.50 3.72 -13.52
CA LEU A 216 12.63 4.15 -14.62
C LEU A 216 11.67 3.04 -15.08
N LEU A 217 12.17 1.82 -15.27
CA LEU A 217 11.34 0.67 -15.64
C LEU A 217 10.33 0.31 -14.54
N CYS A 218 10.75 0.35 -13.27
CA CYS A 218 9.84 0.18 -12.14
C CYS A 218 8.76 1.26 -12.11
N GLY A 219 9.12 2.51 -12.41
CA GLY A 219 8.16 3.61 -12.56
C GLY A 219 7.15 3.36 -13.66
N GLY A 220 7.62 2.88 -14.82
CA GLY A 220 6.76 2.46 -15.93
C GLY A 220 5.76 1.39 -15.50
N PHE A 221 6.21 0.33 -14.81
CA PHE A 221 5.31 -0.69 -14.28
C PHE A 221 4.29 -0.12 -13.29
N LEU A 222 4.72 0.71 -12.33
CA LEU A 222 3.83 1.29 -11.34
C LEU A 222 2.76 2.19 -11.98
N LEU A 223 3.10 2.91 -13.05
CA LEU A 223 2.17 3.81 -13.74
C LEU A 223 0.95 3.06 -14.32
N PHE A 224 1.16 1.83 -14.80
CA PHE A 224 0.07 0.96 -15.26
C PHE A 224 -0.55 0.13 -14.13
N MET A 225 0.27 -0.34 -13.18
CA MET A 225 -0.17 -1.25 -12.14
C MET A 225 -0.97 -0.57 -11.03
N VAL A 226 -0.77 0.73 -10.78
CA VAL A 226 -1.58 1.47 -9.80
C VAL A 226 -3.06 1.50 -10.24
N PRO A 227 -3.42 1.93 -11.47
CA PRO A 227 -4.79 1.82 -11.97
C PRO A 227 -5.34 0.39 -11.94
N VAL A 228 -4.54 -0.61 -12.35
CA VAL A 228 -4.95 -2.02 -12.35
C VAL A 228 -5.24 -2.52 -10.94
N ALA A 229 -4.40 -2.20 -9.97
CA ALA A 229 -4.60 -2.59 -8.57
C ALA A 229 -5.84 -1.92 -7.96
N CYS A 230 -6.12 -0.67 -8.32
CA CYS A 230 -7.35 0.01 -7.94
C CYS A 230 -8.59 -0.63 -8.61
N ALA A 231 -8.48 -1.09 -9.86
CA ALA A 231 -9.58 -1.73 -10.59
C ALA A 231 -9.82 -3.18 -10.17
N LEU A 232 -8.81 -3.88 -9.64
CA LEU A 232 -8.86 -5.30 -9.28
C LEU A 232 -9.98 -5.62 -8.28
N PHE A 233 -10.21 -4.72 -7.31
CA PHE A 233 -11.31 -4.84 -6.36
C PHE A 233 -12.00 -3.49 -6.22
N PRO A 234 -13.33 -3.41 -6.46
CA PRO A 234 -14.07 -2.16 -6.39
C PRO A 234 -13.99 -1.55 -4.99
N GLN A 235 -14.09 -0.22 -4.92
CA GLN A 235 -14.08 0.51 -3.64
C GLN A 235 -15.28 0.11 -2.76
N ARG A 236 -16.44 -0.14 -3.40
CA ARG A 236 -17.64 -0.70 -2.77
C ARG A 236 -17.70 -2.19 -3.08
N CYS A 237 -17.48 -3.02 -2.06
CA CYS A 237 -17.52 -4.47 -2.17
C CYS A 237 -18.84 -5.01 -1.64
N SER A 238 -19.31 -6.13 -2.19
CA SER A 238 -20.47 -6.84 -1.67
C SER A 238 -20.07 -8.09 -0.86
N LEU A 239 -20.92 -8.43 0.10
CA LEU A 239 -20.84 -9.64 0.91
C LEU A 239 -22.24 -10.24 1.01
N ALA A 240 -22.34 -11.57 0.86
CA ALA A 240 -23.63 -12.23 1.03
C ALA A 240 -24.05 -12.14 2.49
N LEU A 241 -25.36 -11.97 2.74
CA LEU A 241 -25.89 -11.92 4.10
C LEU A 241 -25.56 -13.20 4.89
N ALA A 242 -25.48 -14.35 4.21
CA ALA A 242 -25.09 -15.64 4.80
C ALA A 242 -23.66 -15.66 5.36
N ASP A 243 -22.76 -14.84 4.80
CA ASP A 243 -21.37 -14.77 5.21
C ASP A 243 -21.14 -13.76 6.35
N LEU A 244 -22.16 -13.01 6.78
CA LEU A 244 -22.07 -12.09 7.93
C LEU A 244 -22.06 -12.83 9.28
N GLU A 245 -21.72 -12.11 10.35
CA GLU A 245 -21.90 -12.62 11.71
C GLU A 245 -23.37 -12.99 11.97
N LEU A 246 -23.62 -14.10 12.68
CA LEU A 246 -24.97 -14.58 13.00
C LEU A 246 -25.81 -13.48 13.69
N GLU A 247 -25.24 -12.81 14.70
CA GLU A 247 -25.93 -11.73 15.42
C GLU A 247 -26.36 -10.57 14.50
N LEU A 248 -25.48 -10.15 13.58
CA LEU A 248 -25.77 -9.08 12.65
C LEU A 248 -26.79 -9.53 11.60
N ARG A 249 -26.63 -10.75 11.06
CA ARG A 249 -27.57 -11.36 10.13
C ARG A 249 -28.98 -11.42 10.72
N ASP A 250 -29.11 -11.94 11.94
CA ASP A 250 -30.41 -12.09 12.60
C ASP A 250 -31.04 -10.72 12.86
N SER A 251 -30.24 -9.70 13.22
CA SER A 251 -30.73 -8.32 13.38
C SER A 251 -31.23 -7.69 12.07
N ILE A 252 -30.55 -7.97 10.95
CA ILE A 252 -30.93 -7.47 9.62
C ILE A 252 -32.21 -8.16 9.15
N VAL A 253 -32.28 -9.49 9.29
CA VAL A 253 -33.47 -10.28 8.93
C VAL A 253 -34.67 -9.86 9.78
N ALA A 254 -34.49 -9.60 11.08
CA ALA A 254 -35.56 -9.16 11.96
C ALA A 254 -36.12 -7.76 11.59
N LYS A 255 -35.26 -6.84 11.12
CA LYS A 255 -35.67 -5.47 10.75
C LYS A 255 -36.15 -5.32 9.31
N HIS A 256 -35.54 -6.04 8.36
CA HIS A 256 -35.74 -5.83 6.92
C HIS A 256 -36.32 -7.06 6.21
N GLY A 257 -36.50 -8.18 6.91
CA GLY A 257 -36.90 -9.47 6.34
C GLY A 257 -35.84 -10.08 5.43
N ASP A 258 -36.21 -11.09 4.64
CA ASP A 258 -35.34 -11.75 3.64
C ASP A 258 -35.07 -10.89 2.38
N LYS A 259 -35.36 -9.58 2.43
CA LYS A 259 -35.28 -8.69 1.26
C LYS A 259 -33.86 -8.22 0.94
N VAL A 260 -32.87 -8.48 1.80
CA VAL A 260 -31.48 -8.01 1.65
C VAL A 260 -30.53 -9.18 1.46
N PRO A 261 -30.38 -9.73 0.23
CA PRO A 261 -29.49 -10.87 -0.02
C PRO A 261 -28.00 -10.52 0.09
N TYR A 262 -27.65 -9.25 -0.13
CA TYR A 262 -26.28 -8.74 -0.11
C TYR A 262 -26.17 -7.46 0.68
N VAL A 263 -25.07 -7.32 1.40
CA VAL A 263 -24.66 -6.07 2.04
C VAL A 263 -23.42 -5.52 1.34
N TYR A 264 -23.23 -4.21 1.41
CA TYR A 264 -22.14 -3.48 0.80
C TYR A 264 -21.25 -2.84 1.86
N PHE A 265 -19.96 -2.75 1.61
CA PHE A 265 -19.02 -2.08 2.50
C PHE A 265 -17.91 -1.39 1.71
N ASN A 266 -17.31 -0.37 2.30
CA ASN A 266 -16.16 0.30 1.72
C ASN A 266 -14.89 -0.48 2.06
N LYS A 267 -14.17 -0.93 1.03
CA LYS A 267 -12.90 -1.67 1.16
C LYS A 267 -11.80 -0.81 1.80
N GLY A 268 -11.86 0.51 1.63
CA GLY A 268 -10.72 1.41 1.88
C GLY A 268 -9.66 1.35 0.78
N LEU A 269 -8.70 2.27 0.83
CA LEU A 269 -7.53 2.36 -0.07
C LEU A 269 -6.28 1.71 0.55
#